data_AF-A0A914XYD8-F1
#
_entry.id   AF-A0A914XYD8-F1
#
_cell.length_a   1.000
_cell.length_b   1.000
_cell.length_c   1.000
_cell.angle_alpha   90.00
_cell.angle_beta   90.00
_cell.angle_gamma   90.00
#
_symmetry.space_group_name_H-M   'P 1'
#
loop_
_entity.id
_entity.type
_entity.pdbx_description
1 polymer ?
#
loop_
_entity_poly.entity_id
_entity_poly.type
_entity_poly.pdbx_seq_one_letter_code
_entity_poly.pdbx_strand_id
1 'polypeptide(L)'
;MCQTFGGHIVTAESVAEFRHILSYFHVSFRNTWFGVWNDNLANGRWNSIDGSVVELVKYIRWCTKHPWMHIKGKRCIGLGYDGVSVCWFDQDCVNENNMQVVCKAPPIIDVQKSFSPTKYGCKLGWSYLPSTGYCYGANAGKTSSITWTNAENICQSSGGHLVTIESMAEFRHIMSYFHVSFRNTWLGVYSHSLAGGKYESIDGTVVEFAKYNRWCATHPWKQYGGKRCIGFGYDGISVCFFDQNCATDNNMQMLCKAKPILLEPIKEDPKAPIFEELEENPPIPTIPTIATTRKMSCYV
;
A
#
# COMPACT_ATOMS: atom_id res chain seq x y z
N MET A 1 17.80 -9.23 15.77
CA MET A 1 16.36 -9.57 15.84
C MET A 1 15.90 -10.37 14.61
N CYS A 2 15.80 -9.81 13.40
CA CYS A 2 15.24 -10.56 12.24
C CYS A 2 15.95 -11.90 11.93
N GLN A 3 17.26 -11.98 12.17
CA GLN A 3 18.05 -13.20 12.01
C GLN A 3 17.55 -14.38 12.85
N THR A 4 16.94 -14.13 14.03
CA THR A 4 16.38 -15.21 14.87
C THR A 4 15.14 -15.85 14.25
N PHE A 5 14.54 -15.21 13.23
CA PHE A 5 13.40 -15.72 12.46
C PHE A 5 13.82 -16.21 11.06
N GLY A 6 15.12 -16.46 10.85
CA GLY A 6 15.63 -16.91 9.55
C GLY A 6 15.56 -15.85 8.45
N GLY A 7 15.40 -14.57 8.83
CA GLY A 7 15.26 -13.45 7.91
C GLY A 7 16.24 -12.33 8.19
N HIS A 8 16.04 -11.23 7.49
CA HIS A 8 16.79 -10.01 7.66
C HIS A 8 15.85 -8.80 7.69
N ILE A 9 16.39 -7.61 7.91
CA ILE A 9 15.56 -6.39 7.87
C ILE A 9 15.02 -6.17 6.45
N VAL A 10 13.80 -5.64 6.33
CA VAL A 10 13.17 -5.42 5.02
C VAL A 10 14.06 -4.64 4.06
N THR A 11 14.20 -5.20 2.88
CA THR A 11 14.72 -4.61 1.65
C THR A 11 13.62 -4.75 0.59
N ALA A 12 13.77 -4.14 -0.57
CA ALA A 12 12.87 -4.45 -1.68
C ALA A 12 13.59 -4.50 -3.01
N GLU A 13 13.18 -5.47 -3.82
CA GLU A 13 13.68 -5.80 -5.14
C GLU A 13 12.74 -5.29 -6.24
N SER A 14 11.51 -4.93 -5.88
CA SER A 14 10.52 -4.40 -6.81
C SER A 14 9.68 -3.28 -6.18
N VAL A 15 9.05 -2.48 -7.04
CA VAL A 15 8.10 -1.44 -6.60
C VAL A 15 6.91 -2.06 -5.87
N ALA A 16 6.44 -3.22 -6.31
CA ALA A 16 5.33 -3.93 -5.67
C ALA A 16 5.69 -4.36 -4.24
N GLU A 17 6.88 -4.93 -4.06
CA GLU A 17 7.40 -5.30 -2.74
C GLU A 17 7.59 -4.06 -1.85
N PHE A 18 8.17 -2.98 -2.38
CA PHE A 18 8.33 -1.74 -1.63
C PHE A 18 6.98 -1.18 -1.16
N ARG A 19 5.95 -1.15 -2.02
CA ARG A 19 4.58 -0.76 -1.64
C ARG A 19 4.01 -1.66 -0.56
N HIS A 20 4.25 -2.97 -0.64
CA HIS A 20 3.82 -3.91 0.40
C HIS A 20 4.45 -3.55 1.76
N ILE A 21 5.77 -3.28 1.79
CA ILE A 21 6.50 -2.86 2.99
C ILE A 21 5.94 -1.54 3.55
N LEU A 22 5.60 -0.57 2.69
CA LEU A 22 5.02 0.71 3.11
C LEU A 22 3.73 0.54 3.92
N SER A 23 2.97 -0.54 3.75
CA SER A 23 1.77 -0.74 4.57
C SER A 23 2.04 -1.02 6.03
N TYR A 24 3.17 -1.64 6.35
CA TYR A 24 3.60 -1.82 7.74
C TYR A 24 3.97 -0.48 8.36
N PHE A 25 4.53 0.43 7.56
CA PHE A 25 4.76 1.82 7.97
C PHE A 25 3.45 2.58 8.14
N HIS A 26 2.54 2.60 7.15
CA HIS A 26 1.27 3.34 7.21
C HIS A 26 0.34 2.93 8.36
N VAL A 27 0.50 1.74 8.93
CA VAL A 27 -0.29 1.32 10.09
C VAL A 27 0.20 1.93 11.41
N SER A 28 1.49 2.26 11.53
CA SER A 28 2.04 2.82 12.78
C SER A 28 2.62 4.23 12.64
N PHE A 29 2.92 4.66 11.41
CA PHE A 29 3.72 5.84 11.05
C PHE A 29 5.02 5.99 11.86
N ARG A 30 5.49 4.90 12.49
CA ARG A 30 6.73 4.90 13.25
C ARG A 30 7.89 4.79 12.29
N ASN A 31 8.91 5.61 12.52
CA ASN A 31 10.15 5.55 11.76
C ASN A 31 10.65 4.09 11.71
N THR A 32 10.85 3.58 10.50
CA THR A 32 11.10 2.15 10.29
C THR A 32 12.45 1.96 9.65
N TRP A 33 13.28 1.13 10.24
CA TRP A 33 14.56 0.79 9.64
C TRP A 33 14.34 0.07 8.29
N PHE A 34 15.10 0.47 7.29
CA PHE A 34 15.13 -0.16 5.97
C PHE A 34 16.54 -0.69 5.72
N GLY A 35 16.64 -1.87 5.11
CA GLY A 35 17.87 -2.63 4.93
C GLY A 35 18.85 -2.06 3.92
N VAL A 36 19.05 -0.74 3.93
CA VAL A 36 19.94 -0.01 3.03
C VAL A 36 20.91 0.83 3.87
N TRP A 37 22.17 0.84 3.45
CA TRP A 37 23.25 1.51 4.15
C TRP A 37 24.31 2.05 3.18
N ASN A 38 25.13 2.97 3.67
CA ASN A 38 26.26 3.53 2.94
C ASN A 38 27.40 3.76 3.94
N ASP A 39 28.64 3.40 3.62
CA ASP A 39 29.79 3.63 4.50
C ASP A 39 30.31 5.08 4.48
N ASN A 40 29.78 5.91 3.58
CA ASN A 40 30.21 7.26 3.25
C ASN A 40 31.73 7.37 2.97
N LEU A 41 32.36 6.24 2.62
CA LEU A 41 33.80 6.09 2.42
C LEU A 41 34.12 5.61 1.00
N ALA A 42 33.18 4.92 0.34
CA ALA A 42 33.28 4.52 -1.05
C ALA A 42 32.19 5.21 -1.86
N ASN A 43 32.57 6.13 -2.75
CA ASN A 43 31.82 6.63 -3.92
C ASN A 43 30.37 7.15 -3.77
N GLY A 44 29.79 7.20 -2.57
CA GLY A 44 28.42 7.66 -2.33
C GLY A 44 27.33 6.66 -2.72
N ARG A 45 27.64 5.38 -2.95
CA ARG A 45 26.65 4.36 -3.32
C ARG A 45 25.94 3.77 -2.11
N TRP A 46 24.63 3.59 -2.24
CA TRP A 46 23.79 2.87 -1.29
C TRP A 46 23.80 1.37 -1.57
N ASN A 47 23.98 0.57 -0.53
CA ASN A 47 24.02 -0.89 -0.58
C ASN A 47 22.86 -1.48 0.20
N SER A 48 22.24 -2.54 -0.31
CA SER A 48 21.28 -3.35 0.43
C SER A 48 21.99 -4.40 1.30
N ILE A 49 21.35 -4.83 2.38
CA ILE A 49 21.93 -5.83 3.28
C ILE A 49 21.83 -7.27 2.77
N ASP A 50 20.98 -7.52 1.77
CA ASP A 50 20.72 -8.84 1.17
C ASP A 50 21.32 -8.96 -0.24
N GLY A 51 22.01 -7.91 -0.72
CA GLY A 51 22.56 -7.87 -2.07
C GLY A 51 21.53 -7.60 -3.17
N SER A 52 20.25 -7.35 -2.82
CA SER A 52 19.24 -6.90 -3.78
C SER A 52 19.72 -5.65 -4.51
N VAL A 53 19.56 -5.61 -5.83
CA VAL A 53 19.87 -4.40 -6.61
C VAL A 53 18.95 -3.30 -6.11
N VAL A 54 19.52 -2.19 -5.66
CA VAL A 54 18.73 -1.01 -5.24
C VAL A 54 18.22 -0.29 -6.50
N GLU A 55 17.47 -0.98 -7.36
CA GLU A 55 16.72 -0.35 -8.44
C GLU A 55 15.69 0.66 -7.91
N LEU A 56 15.34 0.54 -6.63
CA LEU A 56 14.49 1.47 -5.91
C LEU A 56 15.08 2.87 -5.80
N VAL A 57 16.38 3.09 -6.04
CA VAL A 57 16.98 4.44 -6.02
C VAL A 57 16.19 5.44 -6.88
N LYS A 58 15.59 4.98 -7.99
CA LYS A 58 14.75 5.81 -8.88
C LYS A 58 13.39 6.20 -8.30
N TYR A 59 12.91 5.52 -7.26
CA TYR A 59 11.66 5.82 -6.55
C TYR A 59 11.92 6.44 -5.17
N ILE A 60 13.17 6.71 -4.81
CA ILE A 60 13.52 7.33 -3.53
C ILE A 60 13.11 8.80 -3.54
N ARG A 61 12.16 9.13 -2.66
CA ARG A 61 11.97 10.49 -2.19
C ARG A 61 12.69 10.64 -0.86
N TRP A 62 13.73 11.47 -0.82
CA TRP A 62 14.38 11.85 0.42
C TRP A 62 13.48 12.78 1.25
N CYS A 63 13.51 12.62 2.57
CA CYS A 63 12.92 13.58 3.48
C CYS A 63 13.67 14.92 3.36
N THR A 64 13.01 16.02 3.72
CA THR A 64 13.61 17.35 3.67
C THR A 64 14.96 17.36 4.42
N LYS A 65 16.01 17.84 3.74
CA LYS A 65 17.41 17.90 4.23
C LYS A 65 18.14 16.55 4.30
N HIS A 66 17.63 15.48 3.71
CA HIS A 66 18.33 14.22 3.52
C HIS A 66 18.70 13.98 2.04
N PRO A 67 19.74 13.19 1.74
CA PRO A 67 20.68 12.60 2.68
C PRO A 67 21.63 13.64 3.30
N TRP A 68 22.11 13.42 4.52
CA TRP A 68 23.13 14.27 5.15
C TRP A 68 24.51 14.00 4.55
N MET A 69 24.79 14.64 3.42
CA MET A 69 26.00 14.40 2.61
C MET A 69 27.34 14.82 3.28
N HIS A 70 27.32 15.48 4.43
CA HIS A 70 28.51 16.06 5.06
C HIS A 70 28.98 15.35 6.35
N ILE A 71 28.34 14.25 6.76
CA ILE A 71 28.63 13.57 8.02
C ILE A 71 29.46 12.31 7.77
N LYS A 72 30.68 12.26 8.33
CA LYS A 72 31.55 11.08 8.23
C LYS A 72 30.97 9.89 9.01
N GLY A 73 31.12 8.68 8.46
CA GLY A 73 30.73 7.43 9.11
C GLY A 73 29.60 6.69 8.40
N LYS A 74 29.37 5.45 8.82
CA LYS A 74 28.35 4.58 8.24
C LYS A 74 26.95 5.14 8.50
N ARG A 75 26.13 5.17 7.45
CA ARG A 75 24.76 5.67 7.45
C ARG A 75 23.81 4.53 7.13
N CYS A 76 22.69 4.49 7.84
CA CYS A 76 21.62 3.53 7.62
C CYS A 76 20.33 4.27 7.29
N ILE A 77 19.47 3.64 6.49
CA ILE A 77 18.22 4.25 6.02
C ILE A 77 17.06 3.92 6.96
N GLY A 78 16.30 4.96 7.30
CA GLY A 78 14.96 4.84 7.83
C GLY A 78 13.91 5.34 6.84
N LEU A 79 12.72 4.75 6.91
CA LEU A 79 11.49 5.29 6.34
C LEU A 79 10.81 6.18 7.38
N GLY A 80 10.47 7.41 7.00
CA GLY A 80 9.78 8.39 7.83
C GLY A 80 8.64 9.07 7.06
N TYR A 81 8.01 10.06 7.69
CA TYR A 81 6.93 10.86 7.09
C TYR A 81 7.27 12.34 7.24
N ASP A 82 7.31 13.09 6.13
CA ASP A 82 7.67 14.52 6.13
C ASP A 82 6.47 15.46 6.17
N GLY A 83 5.27 14.95 6.44
CA GLY A 83 4.02 15.71 6.38
C GLY A 83 3.33 15.66 5.03
N VAL A 84 3.95 15.08 3.99
CA VAL A 84 3.36 14.94 2.66
C VAL A 84 3.33 13.49 2.21
N SER A 85 4.44 12.78 2.27
CA SER A 85 4.46 11.34 1.95
C SER A 85 5.51 10.60 2.77
N VAL A 86 5.50 9.27 2.64
CA VAL A 86 6.64 8.48 3.13
C VAL A 86 7.90 8.91 2.36
N CYS A 87 8.99 9.06 3.09
CA CYS A 87 10.26 9.51 2.57
C CYS A 87 11.42 8.76 3.26
N TRP A 88 12.58 8.78 2.63
CA TRP A 88 13.81 8.17 3.13
C TRP A 88 14.60 9.19 3.91
N PHE A 89 15.13 8.81 5.07
CA PHE A 89 16.10 9.59 5.80
C PHE A 89 17.29 8.72 6.18
N ASP A 90 18.48 9.28 6.09
CA ASP A 90 19.69 8.62 6.59
C ASP A 90 19.95 9.04 8.04
N GLN A 91 20.38 8.09 8.87
CA GLN A 91 20.80 8.35 10.24
C GLN A 91 21.96 7.42 10.65
N ASP A 92 22.48 7.65 11.86
CA ASP A 92 23.52 6.79 12.41
C ASP A 92 22.93 5.41 12.66
N CYS A 93 23.59 4.37 12.14
CA CYS A 93 23.16 2.98 12.29
C CYS A 93 23.00 2.55 13.75
N VAL A 94 23.69 3.18 14.70
CA VAL A 94 23.58 2.85 16.13
C VAL A 94 22.46 3.59 16.85
N ASN A 95 21.81 4.57 16.22
CA ASN A 95 20.73 5.32 16.84
C ASN A 95 19.41 4.56 16.74
N GLU A 96 19.10 3.77 17.76
CA GLU A 96 17.88 2.95 17.81
C GLU A 96 16.64 3.72 18.29
N ASN A 97 16.78 4.97 18.75
CA ASN A 97 15.69 5.72 19.37
C ASN A 97 14.53 5.94 18.39
N ASN A 98 13.31 5.57 18.81
CA ASN A 98 12.06 5.71 18.06
C ASN A 98 12.03 4.99 16.69
N MET A 99 12.88 3.99 16.50
CA MET A 99 12.85 3.13 15.31
C MET A 99 12.10 1.83 15.56
N GLN A 100 11.26 1.42 14.61
CA GLN A 100 10.73 0.05 14.53
C GLN A 100 11.49 -0.76 13.47
N VAL A 101 11.40 -2.09 13.58
CA VAL A 101 12.01 -3.03 12.64
C VAL A 101 10.91 -3.89 12.02
N VAL A 102 10.93 -3.99 10.70
CA VAL A 102 10.13 -4.97 9.94
C VAL A 102 11.09 -5.99 9.34
N CYS A 103 10.78 -7.28 9.48
CA CYS A 103 11.63 -8.36 9.00
C CYS A 103 11.10 -8.94 7.68
N LYS A 104 12.00 -9.20 6.73
CA LYS A 104 11.79 -10.01 5.53
C LYS A 104 12.41 -11.38 5.78
N ALA A 105 11.62 -12.43 5.64
CA ALA A 105 12.07 -13.81 5.74
C ALA A 105 11.50 -14.58 4.55
N PRO A 106 12.20 -15.63 4.07
CA PRO A 106 11.62 -16.53 3.09
C PRO A 106 10.31 -17.12 3.66
N PRO A 107 9.30 -17.38 2.81
CA PRO A 107 8.07 -17.99 3.27
C PRO A 107 8.41 -19.30 3.98
N ILE A 108 7.78 -19.54 5.13
CA ILE A 108 7.75 -20.87 5.70
C ILE A 108 6.93 -21.69 4.71
N ILE A 109 7.61 -22.50 3.91
CA ILE A 109 6.95 -23.39 2.95
C ILE A 109 6.20 -24.43 3.79
N ASP A 110 4.93 -24.16 4.07
CA ASP A 110 4.00 -25.21 4.45
C ASP A 110 3.74 -26.04 3.19
N VAL A 111 4.44 -27.17 3.10
CA VAL A 111 4.43 -28.10 1.96
C VAL A 111 3.02 -28.63 1.64
N GLN A 112 1.99 -28.30 2.44
CA GLN A 112 0.61 -28.72 2.19
C GLN A 112 -0.26 -27.76 1.38
N LYS A 113 0.23 -26.57 0.98
CA LYS A 113 -0.56 -25.64 0.14
C LYS A 113 0.07 -25.35 -1.22
N SER A 114 0.40 -26.41 -1.96
CA SER A 114 0.56 -26.30 -3.41
C SER A 114 -0.80 -25.96 -4.04
N PHE A 115 -1.10 -24.68 -4.23
CA PHE A 115 -2.19 -24.28 -5.11
C PHE A 115 -1.81 -24.71 -6.53
N SER A 116 -2.58 -25.67 -7.08
CA SER A 116 -2.64 -26.00 -8.51
C SER A 116 -2.74 -24.73 -9.37
N PRO A 117 -2.23 -24.73 -10.62
CA PRO A 117 -2.44 -23.61 -11.54
C PRO A 117 -3.93 -23.26 -11.59
N THR A 118 -4.23 -22.00 -11.32
CA THR A 118 -5.50 -21.50 -10.80
C THR A 118 -6.63 -21.61 -11.82
N LYS A 119 -7.59 -22.51 -11.58
CA LYS A 119 -8.95 -22.43 -12.18
C LYS A 119 -9.76 -21.24 -11.62
N TYR A 120 -9.23 -20.54 -10.63
CA TYR A 120 -9.90 -19.46 -9.91
C TYR A 120 -9.10 -18.16 -10.00
N GLY A 121 -9.79 -17.03 -10.11
CA GLY A 121 -9.16 -15.72 -10.17
C GLY A 121 -10.14 -14.60 -9.83
N CYS A 122 -9.69 -13.36 -10.00
CA CYS A 122 -10.51 -12.18 -9.74
C CYS A 122 -11.12 -11.62 -11.02
N LYS A 123 -12.23 -10.89 -10.86
CA LYS A 123 -12.83 -10.12 -11.94
C LYS A 123 -11.83 -9.09 -12.48
N LEU A 124 -12.00 -8.67 -13.73
CA LEU A 124 -11.16 -7.62 -14.31
C LEU A 124 -11.19 -6.36 -13.44
N GLY A 125 -10.01 -5.80 -13.16
CA GLY A 125 -9.85 -4.63 -12.28
C GLY A 125 -9.87 -4.95 -10.77
N TRP A 126 -10.08 -6.22 -10.38
CA TRP A 126 -9.97 -6.67 -9.00
C TRP A 126 -8.65 -7.40 -8.78
N SER A 127 -8.18 -7.38 -7.55
CA SER A 127 -6.85 -7.87 -7.17
C SER A 127 -6.97 -8.99 -6.16
N TYR A 128 -6.31 -10.12 -6.46
CA TYR A 128 -6.28 -11.27 -5.57
C TYR A 128 -5.27 -11.04 -4.46
N LEU A 129 -5.69 -11.33 -3.22
CA LEU A 129 -4.85 -11.23 -2.04
C LEU A 129 -4.63 -12.63 -1.45
N PRO A 130 -3.49 -13.29 -1.73
CA PRO A 130 -3.23 -14.67 -1.30
C PRO A 130 -3.33 -14.87 0.22
N SER A 131 -2.89 -13.89 1.00
CA SER A 131 -2.93 -13.90 2.46
C SER A 131 -4.35 -13.95 3.04
N THR A 132 -5.37 -13.53 2.27
CA THR A 132 -6.77 -13.55 2.71
C THR A 132 -7.60 -14.55 1.91
N GLY A 133 -7.15 -14.92 0.71
CA GLY A 133 -7.89 -15.77 -0.21
C GLY A 133 -9.05 -15.06 -0.92
N TYR A 134 -9.12 -13.72 -0.85
CA TYR A 134 -10.20 -12.92 -1.43
C TYR A 134 -9.70 -12.01 -2.55
N CYS A 135 -10.66 -11.52 -3.35
CA CYS A 135 -10.50 -10.51 -4.38
C CYS A 135 -10.99 -9.16 -3.86
N TYR A 136 -10.28 -8.08 -4.20
CA TYR A 136 -10.61 -6.73 -3.76
C TYR A 136 -10.62 -5.76 -4.94
N GLY A 137 -11.58 -4.83 -4.95
CA GLY A 137 -11.73 -3.84 -6.00
C GLY A 137 -12.12 -2.49 -5.41
N ALA A 138 -11.30 -1.47 -5.62
CA ALA A 138 -11.62 -0.10 -5.23
C ALA A 138 -12.36 0.62 -6.35
N ASN A 139 -13.28 1.51 -5.96
CA ASN A 139 -13.87 2.51 -6.85
C ASN A 139 -14.25 1.96 -8.22
N ALA A 140 -15.20 1.02 -8.30
CA ALA A 140 -15.71 0.45 -9.56
C ALA A 140 -16.21 1.54 -10.54
N GLY A 141 -15.28 2.24 -11.19
CA GLY A 141 -15.49 3.33 -12.14
C GLY A 141 -15.89 4.71 -11.58
N LYS A 142 -15.80 5.03 -10.28
CA LYS A 142 -16.30 6.33 -9.74
C LYS A 142 -15.33 7.07 -8.82
N THR A 143 -15.24 8.40 -9.00
CA THR A 143 -14.39 9.34 -8.25
C THR A 143 -15.15 10.24 -7.27
N SER A 144 -16.48 10.13 -7.21
CA SER A 144 -17.34 10.95 -6.34
C SER A 144 -17.52 10.35 -4.94
N SER A 145 -17.71 11.22 -3.93
CA SER A 145 -18.32 10.89 -2.62
C SER A 145 -19.41 9.84 -2.74
N ILE A 146 -19.48 8.90 -1.79
CA ILE A 146 -20.54 7.89 -1.77
C ILE A 146 -21.07 7.60 -0.36
N THR A 147 -22.40 7.45 -0.24
CA THR A 147 -23.03 6.98 1.00
C THR A 147 -22.74 5.50 1.23
N TRP A 148 -22.82 5.06 2.50
CA TRP A 148 -22.57 3.66 2.83
C TRP A 148 -23.49 2.71 2.06
N THR A 149 -24.79 3.03 1.99
CA THR A 149 -25.78 2.20 1.28
C THR A 149 -25.49 2.10 -0.21
N ASN A 150 -25.12 3.21 -0.85
CA ASN A 150 -24.80 3.19 -2.28
C ASN A 150 -23.51 2.40 -2.55
N ALA A 151 -22.52 2.49 -1.65
CA ALA A 151 -21.28 1.75 -1.74
C ALA A 151 -21.53 0.24 -1.65
N GLU A 152 -22.35 -0.20 -0.69
CA GLU A 152 -22.74 -1.61 -0.56
C GLU A 152 -23.49 -2.11 -1.79
N ASN A 153 -24.46 -1.35 -2.29
CA ASN A 153 -25.22 -1.73 -3.49
C ASN A 153 -24.32 -1.91 -4.72
N ILE A 154 -23.27 -1.08 -4.86
CA ILE A 154 -22.30 -1.21 -5.95
C ILE A 154 -21.40 -2.43 -5.76
N CYS A 155 -20.96 -2.71 -4.53
CA CYS A 155 -20.19 -3.92 -4.27
C CYS A 155 -21.02 -5.18 -4.54
N GLN A 156 -22.30 -5.20 -4.14
CA GLN A 156 -23.25 -6.28 -4.39
C GLN A 156 -23.50 -6.50 -5.89
N SER A 157 -23.75 -5.44 -6.65
CA SER A 157 -23.92 -5.55 -8.11
C SER A 157 -22.65 -6.05 -8.80
N SER A 158 -21.49 -5.81 -8.18
CA SER A 158 -20.19 -6.34 -8.60
C SER A 158 -19.90 -7.75 -8.06
N GLY A 159 -20.87 -8.43 -7.41
CA GLY A 159 -20.76 -9.79 -6.89
C GLY A 159 -19.87 -9.93 -5.66
N GLY A 160 -19.76 -8.87 -4.87
CA GLY A 160 -19.07 -8.84 -3.58
C GLY A 160 -19.84 -8.01 -2.56
N HIS A 161 -19.13 -7.54 -1.55
CA HIS A 161 -19.65 -6.72 -0.46
C HIS A 161 -18.66 -5.63 -0.12
N LEU A 162 -19.06 -4.58 0.59
CA LEU A 162 -18.11 -3.68 1.22
C LEU A 162 -17.09 -4.47 2.05
N VAL A 163 -15.85 -4.01 2.05
CA VAL A 163 -14.77 -4.74 2.72
C VAL A 163 -15.01 -4.82 4.23
N THR A 164 -14.89 -6.03 4.76
CA THR A 164 -14.81 -6.33 6.19
C THR A 164 -13.35 -6.66 6.53
N ILE A 165 -12.90 -6.25 7.72
CA ILE A 165 -11.53 -6.49 8.19
C ILE A 165 -11.58 -7.58 9.26
N GLU A 166 -11.05 -8.74 8.92
CA GLU A 166 -10.96 -9.91 9.78
C GLU A 166 -9.59 -10.01 10.47
N SER A 167 -8.56 -9.36 9.93
CA SER A 167 -7.21 -9.38 10.52
C SER A 167 -6.39 -8.12 10.26
N MET A 168 -5.42 -7.82 11.12
CA MET A 168 -4.43 -6.77 10.85
C MET A 168 -3.57 -7.05 9.61
N ALA A 169 -3.40 -8.32 9.23
CA ALA A 169 -2.69 -8.68 8.01
C ALA A 169 -3.50 -8.26 6.77
N GLU A 170 -4.80 -8.58 6.76
CA GLU A 170 -5.74 -8.09 5.74
C GLU A 170 -5.76 -6.56 5.70
N PHE A 171 -5.88 -5.91 6.86
CA PHE A 171 -5.93 -4.45 6.93
C PHE A 171 -4.69 -3.79 6.34
N ARG A 172 -3.48 -4.25 6.72
CA ARG A 172 -2.22 -3.75 6.13
C ARG A 172 -2.22 -3.91 4.62
N HIS A 173 -2.63 -5.07 4.12
CA HIS A 173 -2.60 -5.31 2.68
C HIS A 173 -3.58 -4.41 1.92
N ILE A 174 -4.77 -4.18 2.47
CA ILE A 174 -5.73 -3.19 1.96
C ILE A 174 -5.09 -1.80 1.90
N MET A 175 -4.43 -1.36 2.99
CA MET A 175 -3.76 -0.06 3.05
C MET A 175 -2.62 0.07 2.04
N SER A 176 -1.85 -1.00 1.82
CA SER A 176 -0.78 -1.06 0.81
C SER A 176 -1.30 -0.81 -0.59
N TYR A 177 -2.29 -1.62 -0.97
CA TYR A 177 -2.63 -1.86 -2.36
C TYR A 177 -3.49 -0.75 -2.93
N PHE A 178 -4.39 -0.20 -2.11
CA PHE A 178 -5.34 0.82 -2.55
C PHE A 178 -4.90 2.24 -2.21
N HIS A 179 -3.68 2.43 -1.67
CA HIS A 179 -3.16 3.74 -1.26
C HIS A 179 -4.13 4.53 -0.39
N VAL A 180 -4.90 3.82 0.44
CA VAL A 180 -6.05 4.38 1.19
C VAL A 180 -5.60 5.20 2.40
N SER A 181 -4.30 5.41 2.58
CA SER A 181 -3.71 6.02 3.77
C SER A 181 -4.16 7.45 4.04
N PHE A 182 -4.88 8.10 3.12
CA PHE A 182 -5.33 9.49 3.29
C PHE A 182 -6.80 9.74 2.93
N ARG A 183 -7.54 8.74 2.45
CA ARG A 183 -8.95 8.91 2.07
C ARG A 183 -9.86 8.07 2.94
N ASN A 184 -10.93 8.70 3.40
CA ASN A 184 -11.93 8.05 4.22
C ASN A 184 -12.63 6.96 3.39
N THR A 185 -12.69 5.73 3.92
CA THR A 185 -13.22 4.58 3.19
C THR A 185 -14.21 3.82 4.03
N TRP A 186 -15.36 3.48 3.45
CA TRP A 186 -16.38 2.67 4.12
C TRP A 186 -15.92 1.23 4.33
N LEU A 187 -16.28 0.69 5.50
CA LEU A 187 -16.25 -0.73 5.80
C LEU A 187 -17.65 -1.30 5.72
N GLY A 188 -17.76 -2.60 5.49
CA GLY A 188 -19.00 -3.36 5.56
C GLY A 188 -19.47 -3.57 7.00
N VAL A 189 -19.46 -2.51 7.81
CA VAL A 189 -19.77 -2.55 9.23
C VAL A 189 -20.69 -1.39 9.58
N TYR A 190 -21.73 -1.69 10.35
CA TYR A 190 -22.77 -0.74 10.71
C TYR A 190 -23.35 -1.04 12.10
N SER A 191 -24.05 -0.06 12.68
CA SER A 191 -24.77 -0.17 13.95
C SER A 191 -26.26 -0.02 13.68
N HIS A 192 -27.05 -0.97 14.17
CA HIS A 192 -28.51 -0.87 14.20
C HIS A 192 -29.01 0.08 15.29
N SER A 193 -28.21 0.32 16.34
CA SER A 193 -28.61 1.23 17.42
C SER A 193 -28.24 2.67 17.10
N LEU A 194 -29.18 3.59 17.37
CA LEU A 194 -29.02 5.04 17.32
C LEU A 194 -28.13 5.56 18.47
N ALA A 195 -27.83 4.73 19.48
CA ALA A 195 -26.93 5.03 20.58
C ALA A 195 -26.25 3.76 21.10
N GLY A 196 -24.91 3.70 21.06
CA GLY A 196 -24.13 2.76 21.86
C GLY A 196 -23.90 1.35 21.29
N GLY A 197 -22.84 1.21 20.48
CA GLY A 197 -21.76 0.26 20.80
C GLY A 197 -21.81 -1.16 20.25
N LYS A 198 -22.89 -1.61 19.60
CA LYS A 198 -22.91 -2.90 18.90
C LYS A 198 -22.82 -2.68 17.39
N TYR A 199 -21.64 -3.01 16.85
CA TYR A 199 -21.40 -3.02 15.42
C TYR A 199 -21.54 -4.43 14.88
N GLU A 200 -22.14 -4.53 13.70
CA GLU A 200 -22.32 -5.75 12.94
C GLU A 200 -21.65 -5.61 11.59
N SER A 201 -21.02 -6.68 11.13
CA SER A 201 -20.50 -6.79 9.77
C SER A 201 -21.58 -7.32 8.84
N ILE A 202 -21.52 -6.93 7.57
CA ILE A 202 -22.47 -7.37 6.54
C ILE A 202 -22.30 -8.86 6.15
N ASP A 203 -21.13 -9.44 6.42
CA ASP A 203 -20.83 -10.84 6.14
C ASP A 203 -20.93 -11.74 7.38
N GLY A 204 -21.36 -11.19 8.52
CA GLY A 204 -21.48 -11.92 9.79
C GLY A 204 -20.14 -12.26 10.45
N THR A 205 -19.01 -11.79 9.92
CA THR A 205 -17.71 -11.94 10.57
C THR A 205 -17.70 -11.21 11.92
N VAL A 206 -17.06 -11.80 12.94
CA VAL A 206 -16.89 -11.12 14.22
C VAL A 206 -16.16 -9.81 13.98
N VAL A 207 -16.69 -8.72 14.54
CA VAL A 207 -16.11 -7.38 14.49
C VAL A 207 -14.77 -7.38 15.25
N GLU A 208 -13.72 -7.88 14.59
CA GLU A 208 -12.37 -7.93 15.13
C GLU A 208 -11.69 -6.57 15.09
N PHE A 209 -12.14 -5.64 14.24
CA PHE A 209 -11.54 -4.30 14.18
C PHE A 209 -11.63 -3.57 15.53
N ALA A 210 -12.70 -3.79 16.30
CA ALA A 210 -12.86 -3.24 17.64
C ALA A 210 -11.81 -3.77 18.64
N LYS A 211 -11.30 -5.01 18.43
CA LYS A 211 -10.20 -5.57 19.26
C LYS A 211 -8.90 -4.78 19.11
N TYR A 212 -8.70 -4.10 17.98
CA TYR A 212 -7.50 -3.31 17.76
C TYR A 212 -7.53 -1.97 18.50
N ASN A 213 -8.69 -1.56 19.04
CA ASN A 213 -8.89 -0.30 19.78
C ASN A 213 -8.27 0.92 19.08
N ARG A 214 -8.30 0.94 17.74
CA ARG A 214 -7.73 2.02 16.91
C ARG A 214 -8.80 3.02 16.49
N TRP A 215 -9.62 3.46 17.44
CA TRP A 215 -10.58 4.52 17.14
C TRP A 215 -9.85 5.85 16.93
N CYS A 216 -10.31 6.63 15.96
CA CYS A 216 -9.85 8.00 15.81
C CYS A 216 -10.21 8.78 17.08
N ALA A 217 -9.44 9.83 17.39
CA ALA A 217 -9.74 10.68 18.53
C ALA A 217 -11.21 11.11 18.51
N THR A 218 -11.89 11.01 19.67
CA THR A 218 -13.33 11.30 19.86
C THR A 218 -14.33 10.29 19.30
N HIS A 219 -13.88 9.20 18.65
CA HIS A 219 -14.74 8.10 18.22
C HIS A 219 -14.68 6.89 19.18
N PRO A 220 -15.72 6.04 19.21
CA PRO A 220 -17.01 6.23 18.54
C PRO A 220 -17.82 7.37 19.18
N TRP A 221 -18.48 8.20 18.38
CA TRP A 221 -19.27 9.33 18.89
C TRP A 221 -20.48 8.84 19.68
N LYS A 222 -20.65 9.37 20.89
CA LYS A 222 -21.70 8.93 21.82
C LYS A 222 -23.03 9.71 21.72
N GLN A 223 -23.10 10.81 20.94
CA GLN A 223 -24.10 11.86 21.17
C GLN A 223 -25.02 12.28 20.00
N TYR A 224 -25.24 11.45 18.97
CA TYR A 224 -26.24 11.78 17.94
C TYR A 224 -27.07 10.57 17.51
N GLY A 225 -28.38 10.81 17.32
CA GLY A 225 -29.28 9.82 16.72
C GLY A 225 -29.00 9.60 15.23
N GLY A 226 -29.23 8.38 14.76
CA GLY A 226 -29.08 7.98 13.35
C GLY A 226 -28.36 6.63 13.22
N LYS A 227 -28.53 5.93 12.09
CA LYS A 227 -27.74 4.72 11.79
C LYS A 227 -26.27 5.13 11.60
N ARG A 228 -25.37 4.39 12.25
CA ARG A 228 -23.92 4.65 12.20
C ARG A 228 -23.23 3.56 11.40
N CYS A 229 -22.35 3.95 10.50
CA CYS A 229 -21.55 3.08 9.67
C CYS A 229 -20.08 3.34 9.94
N ILE A 230 -19.25 2.30 9.83
CA ILE A 230 -17.83 2.42 10.16
C ILE A 230 -17.03 2.65 8.88
N GLY A 231 -16.08 3.56 8.97
CA GLY A 231 -15.02 3.72 8.00
C GLY A 231 -13.66 3.74 8.68
N PHE A 232 -12.62 3.78 7.87
CA PHE A 232 -11.27 4.10 8.32
C PHE A 232 -10.72 5.28 7.52
N GLY A 233 -9.82 6.02 8.15
CA GLY A 233 -9.20 7.22 7.59
C GLY A 233 -7.95 7.59 8.36
N TYR A 234 -7.44 8.80 8.15
CA TYR A 234 -6.22 9.31 8.78
C TYR A 234 -6.56 10.48 9.70
N ASP A 235 -6.17 10.41 10.97
CA ASP A 235 -6.44 11.47 11.96
C ASP A 235 -5.33 12.54 12.05
N GLY A 236 -4.32 12.48 11.17
CA GLY A 236 -3.13 13.33 11.25
C GLY A 236 -1.94 12.66 11.93
N ILE A 237 -2.14 11.53 12.61
CA ILE A 237 -1.10 10.77 13.33
C ILE A 237 -1.04 9.33 12.82
N SER A 238 -2.19 8.66 12.67
CA SER A 238 -2.26 7.27 12.24
C SER A 238 -3.56 6.93 11.51
N VAL A 239 -3.58 5.77 10.85
CA VAL A 239 -4.83 5.23 10.34
C VAL A 239 -5.67 4.70 11.50
N CYS A 240 -6.91 5.15 11.55
CA CYS A 240 -7.84 4.87 12.63
C CYS A 240 -9.26 4.63 12.08
N PHE A 241 -10.09 3.98 12.90
CA PHE A 241 -11.49 3.71 12.63
C PHE A 241 -12.36 4.84 13.17
N PHE A 242 -13.40 5.19 12.44
CA PHE A 242 -14.39 6.16 12.89
C PHE A 242 -15.78 5.64 12.54
N ASP A 243 -16.77 6.03 13.35
CA ASP A 243 -18.17 5.89 13.00
C ASP A 243 -18.66 7.18 12.33
N GLN A 244 -19.54 7.06 11.34
CA GLN A 244 -20.14 8.17 10.62
C GLN A 244 -21.60 7.88 10.26
N ASN A 245 -22.42 8.90 10.01
CA ASN A 245 -23.79 8.72 9.61
C ASN A 245 -23.79 8.02 8.25
N CYS A 246 -24.49 6.90 8.13
CA CYS A 246 -24.51 6.09 6.92
C CYS A 246 -24.99 6.86 5.67
N ALA A 247 -25.78 7.92 5.88
CA ALA A 247 -26.30 8.79 4.83
C ALA A 247 -25.32 9.90 4.40
N THR A 248 -24.21 10.10 5.11
CA THR A 248 -23.15 11.02 4.68
C THR A 248 -22.38 10.42 3.51
N ASP A 249 -22.05 11.24 2.53
CA ASP A 249 -21.19 10.85 1.40
C ASP A 249 -19.84 11.60 1.40
N ASN A 250 -19.73 12.73 2.13
CA ASN A 250 -18.57 13.63 2.22
C ASN A 250 -17.19 12.92 2.23
N ASN A 251 -16.56 12.91 1.05
CA ASN A 251 -15.21 12.40 0.79
C ASN A 251 -15.01 10.92 1.17
N MET A 252 -16.10 10.15 1.21
CA MET A 252 -16.06 8.72 1.45
C MET A 252 -15.84 7.97 0.14
N GLN A 253 -14.97 6.96 0.19
CA GLN A 253 -14.72 6.00 -0.87
C GLN A 253 -15.26 4.63 -0.52
N MET A 254 -15.30 3.75 -1.51
CA MET A 254 -15.68 2.35 -1.34
C MET A 254 -14.54 1.40 -1.71
N LEU A 255 -14.44 0.32 -0.96
CA LEU A 255 -13.61 -0.82 -1.29
C LEU A 255 -14.46 -2.08 -1.15
N CYS A 256 -14.50 -2.89 -2.21
CA CYS A 256 -15.27 -4.12 -2.25
C CYS A 256 -14.37 -5.35 -2.01
N LYS A 257 -14.95 -6.40 -1.40
CA LYS A 257 -14.36 -7.72 -1.13
C LYS A 257 -15.28 -8.81 -1.71
N ALA A 258 -14.69 -9.80 -2.40
CA ALA A 258 -15.42 -10.90 -3.03
C ALA A 258 -14.58 -12.18 -3.01
N LYS A 259 -15.24 -13.35 -3.06
CA LYS A 259 -14.54 -14.63 -3.27
C LYS A 259 -14.00 -14.71 -4.72
N PRO A 260 -12.89 -15.42 -4.96
CA PRO A 260 -12.43 -15.71 -6.31
C PRO A 260 -13.50 -16.43 -7.13
N ILE A 261 -13.61 -16.06 -8.40
CA ILE A 261 -14.51 -16.70 -9.36
C ILE A 261 -13.77 -17.81 -10.09
N LEU A 262 -14.51 -18.80 -10.57
CA LEU A 262 -13.99 -19.76 -11.53
C LEU A 262 -13.67 -19.02 -12.83
N LEU A 263 -12.41 -19.00 -13.25
CA LEU A 263 -12.04 -18.52 -14.57
C LEU A 263 -12.30 -19.65 -15.55
N GLU A 264 -13.30 -19.48 -16.41
CA GLU A 264 -13.41 -20.34 -17.59
C GLU A 264 -12.17 -20.10 -18.48
N PRO A 265 -11.60 -21.15 -19.09
CA PRO A 265 -10.54 -20.95 -20.07
C PRO A 265 -11.06 -20.02 -21.15
N ILE A 266 -10.26 -19.00 -21.49
CA ILE A 266 -10.55 -18.10 -22.60
C ILE A 266 -10.74 -19.00 -23.82
N LYS A 267 -11.97 -19.11 -24.33
CA LYS A 267 -12.18 -19.70 -25.65
C LYS A 267 -11.52 -18.73 -26.62
N GLU A 268 -10.37 -19.11 -27.16
CA GLU A 268 -9.83 -18.42 -28.33
C GLU A 268 -10.94 -18.40 -29.37
N ASP A 269 -11.46 -17.21 -29.69
CA ASP A 269 -12.31 -17.04 -30.85
C ASP A 269 -11.38 -17.09 -32.07
N PRO A 270 -11.44 -18.14 -32.91
CA PRO A 270 -10.60 -18.24 -34.09
C PRO A 270 -10.84 -17.10 -35.12
N LYS A 271 -11.77 -16.19 -34.85
CA LYS A 271 -12.07 -15.00 -35.68
C LYS A 271 -11.75 -13.67 -35.01
N ALA A 272 -11.12 -13.64 -33.84
CA ALA A 272 -10.64 -12.37 -33.28
C ALA A 272 -9.63 -11.75 -34.27
N PRO A 273 -9.87 -10.53 -34.79
CA PRO A 273 -8.93 -9.90 -35.70
C PRO A 273 -7.60 -9.69 -34.97
N ILE A 274 -6.53 -10.19 -35.57
CA ILE A 274 -5.16 -9.84 -35.21
C ILE A 274 -5.08 -8.33 -35.41
N PHE A 275 -4.89 -7.57 -34.33
CA PHE A 275 -4.51 -6.16 -34.48
C PHE A 275 -3.11 -6.15 -35.11
N GLU A 276 -3.05 -5.88 -36.42
CA GLU A 276 -1.81 -5.46 -37.07
C GLU A 276 -1.27 -4.24 -36.31
N GLU A 277 -0.07 -4.37 -35.78
CA GLU A 277 0.72 -3.23 -35.33
C GLU A 277 0.81 -2.24 -36.49
N LEU A 278 0.23 -1.05 -36.31
CA LEU A 278 0.50 0.09 -37.16
C LEU A 278 1.98 0.45 -36.98
N GLU A 279 2.84 -0.07 -37.86
CA GLU A 279 4.17 0.45 -38.09
C GLU A 279 4.06 1.87 -38.67
N GLU A 280 4.01 2.87 -37.80
CA GLU A 280 4.49 4.21 -38.14
C GLU A 280 5.72 4.52 -37.29
N ASN A 281 6.88 4.03 -37.76
CA ASN A 281 8.17 4.56 -37.33
C ASN A 281 8.42 5.90 -38.04
N PRO A 282 8.41 7.06 -37.35
CA PRO A 282 8.92 8.28 -37.96
C PRO A 282 10.46 8.19 -38.12
N PRO A 283 11.05 8.74 -39.18
CA PRO A 283 12.49 8.66 -39.40
C PRO A 283 13.26 9.46 -38.33
N ILE A 284 14.34 8.84 -37.84
CA ILE A 284 15.29 9.43 -36.90
C ILE A 284 15.97 10.63 -37.58
N PRO A 285 15.92 11.85 -37.01
CA PRO A 285 16.66 12.99 -37.56
C PRO A 285 18.16 12.81 -37.31
N THR A 286 18.93 12.83 -38.39
CA THR A 286 20.41 12.84 -38.38
C THR A 286 20.93 14.13 -37.76
N ILE A 287 21.72 14.01 -36.68
CA ILE A 287 22.45 15.12 -36.06
C ILE A 287 23.69 15.44 -36.92
N PRO A 288 23.90 16.69 -37.36
CA PRO A 288 25.13 17.06 -38.04
C PRO A 288 26.29 17.20 -37.05
N THR A 289 27.38 16.50 -37.31
CA THR A 289 28.69 16.70 -36.68
C THR A 289 29.21 18.10 -36.97
N ILE A 290 29.29 18.94 -35.95
CA ILE A 290 30.08 20.18 -35.99
C ILE A 290 31.37 19.93 -35.21
N ALA A 291 32.47 19.88 -35.95
CA ALA A 291 33.81 20.04 -35.40
C ALA A 291 34.09 21.54 -35.21
N THR A 292 34.45 21.98 -34.00
CA THR A 292 35.32 23.15 -33.82
C THR A 292 35.94 23.18 -32.41
N THR A 293 37.24 22.90 -32.41
CA THR A 293 38.37 23.50 -31.69
C THR A 293 38.11 24.49 -30.53
N ARG A 294 38.68 24.13 -29.36
CA ARG A 294 39.13 24.89 -28.18
C ARG A 294 39.06 26.44 -28.21
N LYS A 295 38.61 27.02 -27.08
CA LYS A 295 39.43 27.96 -26.27
C LYS A 295 38.95 28.05 -24.80
N MET A 296 39.93 28.06 -23.90
CA MET A 296 39.84 28.26 -22.44
C MET A 296 39.24 29.62 -22.06
N SER A 297 38.59 29.67 -20.89
CA SER A 297 38.83 30.70 -19.88
C SER A 297 38.33 30.21 -18.51
N CYS A 298 39.26 30.11 -17.56
CA CYS A 298 38.98 30.08 -16.13
C CYS A 298 38.71 31.51 -15.65
N TYR A 299 37.83 31.67 -14.67
CA TYR A 299 37.91 32.81 -13.75
C TYR A 299 37.89 32.27 -12.31
N VAL A 300 38.75 32.91 -11.52
CA VAL A 300 39.09 32.68 -10.11
C VAL A 300 37.91 33.03 -9.22
#